data_AF-A0A382HP27-F1
#
_entry.id   AF-A0A382HP27-F1
#
_cell.length_a   1.000
_cell.length_b   1.000
_cell.length_c   1.000
_cell.angle_alpha   90.00
_cell.angle_beta   90.00
_cell.angle_gamma   90.00
#
_symmetry.space_group_name_H-M   'P 1'
#
loop_
_entity.id
_entity.type
_entity.pdbx_description
1 polymer ?
#
loop_
_entity_poly.entity_id
_entity_poly.type
_entity_poly.pdbx_seq_one_letter_code
_entity_poly.pdbx_strand_id
1 'polypeptide(L)'
;MRCPECDAAENHVVDTRGSRGGRAVRRRRECAVCGARFTTYEHVEKRPLRVIKRDGRGEDFDRAKLLLSITLACTKRSVSQED
;
A
#
# COMPACT_ATOMS: atom_id res chain seq x y z
N MET A 1 4.73 -14.96 10.09
CA MET A 1 5.60 -13.76 10.18
C MET A 1 6.90 -14.19 10.80
N ARG A 2 8.07 -13.88 10.22
CA ARG A 2 9.38 -14.23 10.81
C ARG A 2 9.84 -13.12 11.76
N CYS A 3 10.59 -13.48 12.80
CA CYS A 3 11.20 -12.51 13.71
C CYS A 3 12.28 -11.70 12.97
N PRO A 4 12.25 -10.36 13.01
CA PRO A 4 13.28 -9.53 12.37
C PRO A 4 14.69 -9.71 12.96
N GLU A 5 14.80 -10.18 14.21
CA GLU A 5 16.07 -10.28 14.94
C GLU A 5 16.76 -11.64 14.75
N CYS A 6 16.00 -12.74 14.74
CA CYS A 6 16.55 -14.11 14.69
C CYS A 6 15.96 -15.01 13.60
N ASP A 7 15.09 -14.48 12.74
CA ASP A 7 14.41 -15.15 11.62
C ASP A 7 13.52 -16.37 11.97
N ALA A 8 13.37 -16.69 13.25
CA ALA A 8 12.46 -17.73 13.74
C ALA A 8 11.00 -17.46 13.33
N ALA A 9 10.25 -18.52 13.03
CA ALA A 9 8.84 -18.44 12.63
C ALA A 9 7.90 -18.36 13.84
N GLU A 10 8.38 -18.78 15.02
CA GLU A 10 7.64 -18.93 16.26
C GLU A 10 7.49 -17.56 16.95
N ASN A 11 6.27 -17.04 16.94
CA ASN A 11 5.89 -15.83 17.66
C ASN A 11 4.39 -15.84 17.95
N HIS A 12 4.00 -15.08 18.96
CA HIS A 12 2.60 -14.93 19.33
C HIS A 12 2.20 -13.45 19.36
N VAL A 13 0.90 -13.19 19.24
CA VAL A 13 0.36 -11.83 19.26
C VAL A 13 0.10 -11.43 20.71
N VAL A 14 0.62 -10.28 21.11
CA VAL A 14 0.50 -9.75 22.49
C VAL A 14 -0.54 -8.63 22.56
N ASP A 15 -0.65 -7.80 21.53
CA ASP A 15 -1.58 -6.67 21.46
C ASP A 15 -2.07 -6.48 20.03
N THR A 16 -3.37 -6.24 19.85
CA THR A 16 -4.01 -5.98 18.56
C THR A 16 -4.81 -4.70 18.62
N ARG A 17 -4.58 -3.78 17.67
CA ARG A 17 -5.30 -2.51 17.57
C ARG A 17 -5.69 -2.20 16.13
N GLY A 18 -6.80 -1.49 15.95
CA GLY A 18 -7.12 -0.84 14.68
C GLY A 18 -6.12 0.28 14.37
N SER A 19 -5.82 0.48 13.10
CA SER A 19 -4.97 1.57 12.57
C SER A 19 -5.54 2.08 11.25
N ARG A 20 -5.01 3.20 10.74
CA ARG A 20 -5.45 3.86 9.50
C ARG A 20 -6.97 4.09 9.42
N GLY A 21 -7.58 4.54 10.53
CA GLY A 21 -9.03 4.77 10.62
C GLY A 21 -9.85 3.48 10.43
N GLY A 22 -9.36 2.35 10.97
CA GLY A 22 -10.04 1.05 10.88
C GLY A 22 -9.71 0.25 9.61
N ARG A 23 -8.93 0.79 8.68
CA ARG A 23 -8.57 0.11 7.41
C ARG A 23 -7.33 -0.78 7.51
N ALA A 24 -6.70 -0.85 8.68
CA ALA A 24 -5.55 -1.69 8.95
C ALA A 24 -5.61 -2.23 10.38
N VAL A 25 -4.98 -3.38 10.61
CA VAL A 25 -4.78 -3.99 11.91
C VAL A 25 -3.30 -3.95 12.25
N ARG A 26 -2.96 -3.28 13.35
CA ARG A 26 -1.62 -3.29 13.93
C ARG A 26 -1.56 -4.38 14.98
N ARG A 27 -0.61 -5.31 14.86
CA ARG A 27 -0.36 -6.36 15.86
C ARG A 27 1.06 -6.24 16.42
N ARG A 28 1.19 -6.20 17.74
CA ARG A 28 2.47 -6.38 18.44
C ARG A 28 2.69 -7.87 18.66
N ARG A 29 3.84 -8.37 18.24
CA ARG A 29 4.24 -9.78 18.36
C ARG A 29 5.47 -9.91 19.24
N GLU A 30 5.60 -11.06 19.89
CA GLU A 30 6.78 -11.44 20.66
C GLU A 30 7.30 -12.78 20.14
N CYS A 31 8.61 -12.85 19.86
CA CYS A 31 9.27 -14.05 19.39
C CYS A 31 9.43 -15.05 20.54
N ALA A 32 9.06 -16.32 20.30
CA ALA A 32 9.20 -17.38 21.28
C ALA A 32 10.64 -17.88 21.46
N VAL A 33 11.55 -17.55 20.53
CA VAL A 33 12.96 -17.99 20.55
C VAL A 33 13.87 -16.97 21.22
N CYS A 34 13.80 -15.70 20.83
CA CYS A 34 14.70 -14.65 21.36
C CYS A 34 14.01 -13.62 22.27
N GLY A 35 12.69 -13.71 22.47
CA GLY A 35 11.92 -12.75 23.28
C GLY A 35 11.74 -11.37 22.64
N ALA A 36 12.29 -11.13 21.44
CA ALA A 36 12.19 -9.83 20.79
C ALA A 36 10.75 -9.48 20.41
N ARG A 37 10.38 -8.20 20.60
CA ARG A 37 9.05 -7.68 20.30
C ARG A 37 9.07 -6.82 19.03
N PHE A 38 8.19 -7.14 18.09
CA PHE A 38 8.08 -6.42 16.82
C PHE A 38 6.62 -6.13 16.45
N THR A 39 6.42 -5.23 15.49
CA THR A 39 5.07 -4.76 15.10
C THR A 39 4.80 -5.13 13.64
N THR A 40 3.65 -5.71 13.37
CA THR A 40 3.19 -6.03 12.02
C THR A 40 1.91 -5.25 11.70
N TYR A 41 1.79 -4.81 10.45
CA TYR A 41 0.60 -4.12 9.95
C TYR A 41 -0.05 -4.99 8.88
N GLU A 42 -1.26 -5.45 9.16
CA GLU A 42 -2.12 -6.07 8.17
C GLU A 42 -3.04 -5.00 7.59
N HIS A 43 -3.19 -4.95 6.28
CA HIS A 43 -4.12 -4.06 5.61
C HIS A 43 -4.61 -4.73 4.34
N VAL A 44 -5.78 -4.32 3.84
CA VAL A 44 -6.31 -4.83 2.58
C VAL A 44 -5.34 -4.47 1.47
N GLU A 45 -4.74 -5.50 0.86
CA GLU A 45 -3.94 -5.34 -0.33
C GLU A 45 -4.88 -4.96 -1.48
N LYS A 46 -4.72 -3.73 -1.99
CA LYS A 46 -5.43 -3.31 -3.19
C LYS A 46 -4.66 -3.85 -4.38
N ARG A 47 -5.28 -4.73 -5.17
CA ARG A 47 -4.70 -5.15 -6.45
C ARG A 47 -4.53 -3.90 -7.31
N PRO A 48 -3.32 -3.62 -7.83
CA PRO A 48 -3.14 -2.51 -8.75
C PRO A 48 -4.02 -2.76 -9.99
N LEU A 49 -4.76 -1.73 -10.42
CA LEU A 49 -5.46 -1.78 -11.69
C LEU A 49 -4.41 -1.74 -12.80
N ARG A 50 -4.54 -2.55 -13.84
CA ARG A 50 -3.62 -2.55 -14.98
C ARG A 50 -4.30 -1.92 -16.19
N VAL A 51 -3.63 -0.98 -16.84
CA VAL A 51 -4.09 -0.31 -18.05
C VAL A 51 -3.35 -0.90 -19.25
N ILE A 52 -4.10 -1.40 -20.22
CA ILE A 52 -3.56 -1.77 -21.53
C ILE A 52 -3.61 -0.53 -22.43
N LYS A 53 -2.43 -0.06 -22.85
CA LYS A 53 -2.30 1.07 -23.78
C LYS A 53 -2.67 0.64 -25.20
N ARG A 54 -2.91 1.63 -26.08
CA ARG A 54 -3.27 1.40 -27.50
C ARG A 54 -2.22 0.58 -28.26
N ASP A 55 -0.95 0.69 -27.86
CA ASP A 55 0.17 -0.07 -28.42
C ASP A 55 0.33 -1.47 -27.80
N GLY A 56 -0.61 -1.91 -26.98
CA GLY A 56 -0.62 -3.23 -26.33
C GLY A 56 0.21 -3.32 -25.05
N ARG A 57 0.96 -2.26 -24.67
CA ARG A 57 1.75 -2.29 -23.43
C ARG A 57 0.84 -2.21 -22.21
N GLY A 58 1.06 -3.10 -21.25
CA GLY A 58 0.36 -3.08 -19.96
C GLY A 58 1.17 -2.38 -18.89
N GLU A 59 0.59 -1.36 -18.26
CA GLU A 59 1.21 -0.64 -17.14
C GLU A 59 0.26 -0.57 -15.94
N ASP A 60 0.79 -0.40 -14.75
CA ASP A 60 -0.03 -0.15 -13.57
C ASP A 60 -0.72 1.21 -13.67
N PHE A 61 -1.96 1.27 -13.22
CA PHE A 61 -2.74 2.48 -13.14
C PHE A 61 -2.14 3.40 -12.10
N ASP A 62 -1.66 4.55 -12.57
CA ASP A 62 -1.22 5.64 -11.73
C ASP A 62 -2.15 6.85 -11.93
N ARG A 63 -2.91 7.17 -10.88
CA ARG A 63 -3.84 8.31 -10.87
C ARG A 63 -3.11 9.64 -11.07
N ALA A 64 -1.92 9.80 -10.50
CA ALA A 64 -1.15 11.04 -10.63
C ALA A 64 -0.67 11.22 -12.08
N LYS A 65 -0.17 10.15 -12.70
CA LYS A 65 0.19 10.13 -14.12
C LYS A 65 -0.98 10.49 -15.04
N LEU A 66 -2.16 9.93 -14.79
CA LEU A 66 -3.36 10.22 -15.58
C LEU A 66 -3.75 11.70 -15.47
N LEU A 67 -3.82 12.22 -14.24
CA LEU A 67 -4.14 13.64 -14.02
C LEU A 67 -3.14 14.55 -14.72
N LEU A 68 -1.84 14.30 -14.55
CA LEU A 68 -0.80 15.08 -15.22
C LEU A 68 -0.96 15.05 -16.75
N SER A 69 -1.25 13.89 -17.32
CA SER A 69 -1.45 13.73 -18.77
C SER A 69 -2.66 14.53 -19.27
N ILE A 70 -3.76 14.54 -18.51
CA ILE A 70 -4.95 15.34 -18.80
C ILE A 70 -4.63 16.83 -18.72
N THR A 71 -3.95 17.28 -17.65
CA THR A 71 -3.55 18.67 -17.47
C THR A 71 -2.66 19.14 -18.63
N LEU A 72 -1.66 18.34 -19.01
CA LEU A 72 -0.77 18.64 -20.15
C LEU A 72 -1.53 18.74 -21.48
N ALA A 73 -2.52 17.86 -21.70
CA ALA A 73 -3.36 17.92 -22.89
C ALA A 73 -4.25 19.17 -22.93
N CYS A 74 -4.61 19.71 -21.76
CA CYS A 74 -5.42 20.92 -21.62
C CYS A 74 -4.59 22.22 -21.62
N THR A 75 -3.27 22.18 -21.42
CA THR A 75 -2.41 23.40 -21.30
C THR A 75 -2.51 24.36 -22.50
N LYS A 76 -2.77 23.85 -23.71
CA LYS A 76 -2.93 24.68 -24.93
C LYS A 76 -4.38 24.90 -25.35
N ARG A 77 -5.34 24.60 -24.47
CA ARG A 77 -6.77 24.73 -24.73
C ARG A 77 -7.38 25.71 -23.74
N SER A 78 -8.36 26.48 -24.18
CA SER A 78 -9.14 27.37 -23.31
C SER A 78 -10.14 26.56 -22.48
N VAL A 79 -9.64 25.71 -21.59
CA VAL A 79 -10.44 24.95 -20.62
C VAL A 79 -10.16 25.54 -19.25
N SER A 80 -11.17 26.15 -18.63
CA SER A 80 -11.09 26.56 -17.24
C SER A 80 -11.03 25.31 -16.35
N GLN A 81 -10.16 25.33 -15.34
CA GLN A 81 -10.28 24.40 -14.23
C GLN A 81 -11.40 24.93 -13.33
N GLU A 82 -12.61 24.44 -13.51
CA GLU A 82 -13.67 24.57 -12.49
C GLU A 82 -13.67 23.30 -11.65
N ASP A 83 -13.83 23.48 -10.33
CA ASP A 83 -13.62 22.51 -9.24
C ASP A 83 -14.50 21.24 -9.32
#